data_AF-A0A2Z2MW32-F1
#
_entry.id   AF-A0A2Z2MW32-F1
#
_cell.length_a   1.000
_cell.length_b   1.000
_cell.length_c   1.000
_cell.angle_alpha   90.00
_cell.angle_beta   90.00
_cell.angle_gamma   90.00
#
_symmetry.space_group_name_H-M   'P 1'
#
loop_
_entity.id
_entity.type
_entity.pdbx_description
1 polymer ?
#
loop_
_entity_poly.entity_id
_entity_poly.type
_entity_poly.pdbx_seq_one_letter_code
_entity_poly.pdbx_strand_id
1 'polypeptide(L)'
;METLTRRRFRPKWVAGLRPRLEEVLNNGISRGSLLGRGRIVSDMLEVTELVLVNESREVEIRVEGKEVTFVYPLRGNESFDDVYYPLVRMLSNL
;
A
#
# COMPACT_ATOMS: atom_id res chain seq x y z
N MET A 1 27.40 -18.72 4.54
CA MET A 1 26.10 -18.43 3.92
C MET A 1 25.33 -17.56 4.88
N GLU A 2 25.10 -16.29 4.52
CA GLU A 2 24.51 -15.29 5.39
C GLU A 2 23.07 -15.66 5.79
N THR A 3 22.85 -15.68 7.09
CA THR A 3 21.56 -15.84 7.74
C THR A 3 20.69 -14.63 7.43
N LEU A 4 19.92 -14.70 6.33
CA LEU A 4 18.79 -13.81 6.07
C LEU A 4 17.88 -13.87 7.30
N THR A 5 18.02 -12.86 8.14
CA THR A 5 17.24 -12.69 9.35
C THR A 5 15.82 -12.50 8.89
N ARG A 6 15.01 -13.57 8.90
CA ARG A 6 13.55 -13.50 8.81
C ARG A 6 13.10 -12.62 9.97
N ARG A 7 13.05 -11.31 9.75
CA ARG A 7 12.48 -10.34 10.67
C ARG A 7 11.10 -10.90 11.03
N ARG A 8 10.87 -11.12 12.32
CA ARG A 8 9.64 -11.69 12.84
C ARG A 8 8.48 -10.90 12.23
N PHE A 9 7.69 -11.59 11.41
CA PHE A 9 6.45 -11.10 10.81
C PHE A 9 5.55 -10.60 11.93
N ARG A 10 5.45 -9.27 12.09
CA ARG A 10 4.49 -8.64 12.99
C ARG A 10 3.57 -7.78 12.14
N PRO A 11 2.24 -8.00 12.22
CA PRO A 11 1.31 -7.16 11.49
C PRO A 11 1.48 -5.70 11.93
N LYS A 12 1.89 -4.83 11.01
CA LYS A 12 2.05 -3.40 11.28
C LYS A 12 0.70 -2.69 11.28
N TRP A 13 0.58 -1.67 12.13
CA TRP A 13 -0.53 -0.73 12.08
C TRP A 13 -0.38 0.19 10.85
N VAL A 14 -1.43 0.34 10.04
CA VAL A 14 -1.39 1.18 8.83
C VAL A 14 -2.18 2.48 9.09
N ALA A 15 -1.49 3.61 9.05
CA ALA A 15 -2.07 4.94 9.24
C ALA A 15 -2.08 5.75 7.93
N GLY A 16 -3.01 6.69 7.80
CA GLY A 16 -3.08 7.62 6.67
C GLY A 16 -3.57 7.05 5.35
N LEU A 17 -3.76 5.73 5.24
CA LEU A 17 -4.22 5.07 4.01
C LEU A 17 -5.67 5.42 3.65
N ARG A 18 -6.60 5.31 4.62
CA ARG A 18 -8.03 5.53 4.40
C ARG A 18 -8.34 6.90 3.77
N PRO A 19 -7.97 8.04 4.39
CA PRO A 19 -8.32 9.35 3.83
C PRO A 19 -7.74 9.54 2.42
N ARG A 20 -6.50 9.10 2.18
CA ARG A 20 -5.87 9.17 0.86
C ARG A 20 -6.57 8.31 -0.19
N LEU A 21 -7.00 7.12 0.21
CA LEU A 21 -7.73 6.23 -0.68
C LEU A 21 -9.12 6.80 -1.00
N GLU A 22 -9.80 7.39 -0.03
CA GLU A 22 -11.06 8.11 -0.22
C GLU A 22 -10.86 9.30 -1.19
N GLU A 23 -9.79 10.09 -1.04
CA GLU A 23 -9.45 11.18 -1.97
C GLU A 23 -9.22 10.68 -3.40
N VAL A 24 -8.47 9.59 -3.57
CA VAL A 24 -8.17 9.02 -4.89
C VAL A 24 -9.41 8.41 -5.54
N LEU A 25 -10.19 7.62 -4.80
CA LEU A 25 -11.34 6.91 -5.36
C LEU A 25 -12.56 7.83 -5.57
N ASN A 26 -12.72 8.89 -4.78
CA ASN A 26 -13.79 9.89 -4.98
C ASN A 26 -13.65 10.66 -6.30
N ASN A 27 -12.46 10.68 -6.91
CA ASN A 27 -12.24 11.31 -8.22
C ASN A 27 -12.75 10.47 -9.41
N GLY A 28 -13.43 9.34 -9.17
CA GLY A 28 -14.20 8.62 -10.20
C GLY A 28 -13.38 7.74 -11.14
N ILE A 29 -12.14 7.42 -10.78
CA ILE A 29 -11.26 6.59 -11.61
C ILE A 29 -11.15 5.20 -10.99
N SER A 30 -11.60 4.18 -11.73
CA SER A 30 -11.69 2.79 -11.25
C SER A 30 -10.67 1.84 -11.87
N ARG A 31 -9.80 2.30 -12.79
CA ARG A 31 -8.84 1.45 -13.52
C ARG A 31 -7.44 2.05 -13.48
N GLY A 32 -6.43 1.19 -13.30
CA GLY A 32 -5.04 1.63 -13.22
C GLY A 32 -4.30 0.94 -12.08
N SER A 33 -3.37 1.65 -11.44
CA SER A 33 -2.67 1.18 -10.25
C SER A 33 -2.50 2.30 -9.23
N LEU A 34 -2.67 1.97 -7.95
CA LEU A 34 -2.31 2.83 -6.84
C LEU A 34 -0.81 2.71 -6.58
N LEU A 35 -0.09 3.81 -6.72
CA LEU A 35 1.29 3.94 -6.27
C LEU A 35 1.27 4.64 -4.92
N GLY A 36 1.72 3.94 -3.89
CA GLY A 36 1.79 4.46 -2.55
C GLY A 36 3.22 4.57 -2.05
N ARG A 37 3.43 5.56 -1.18
CA ARG A 37 4.65 5.71 -0.39
C ARG A 37 4.28 5.82 1.08
N GLY A 38 5.12 5.26 1.91
CA GLY A 38 4.96 5.36 3.34
C GLY A 38 6.27 5.23 4.08
N ARG A 39 6.19 5.50 5.38
CA ARG A 39 7.33 5.45 6.29
C ARG A 39 7.03 4.52 7.45
N ILE A 40 7.99 3.67 7.77
CA ILE A 40 7.96 2.81 8.96
C ILE A 40 8.44 3.61 10.16
N VAL A 41 7.54 3.80 11.11
CA VAL A 41 7.79 4.43 12.40
C VAL A 41 7.46 3.41 13.49
N SER A 42 8.49 2.77 14.03
CA SER A 42 8.37 1.65 14.98
C SER A 42 7.52 0.49 14.42
N ASP A 43 6.31 0.29 14.93
CA ASP A 43 5.38 -0.78 14.52
C ASP A 43 4.30 -0.26 13.54
N MET A 44 4.35 1.03 13.19
CA MET A 44 3.40 1.68 12.29
C MET A 44 4.00 1.90 10.90
N LEU A 45 3.19 1.66 9.87
CA LEU A 45 3.40 2.18 8.53
C LEU A 45 2.48 3.40 8.33
N GLU A 46 3.08 4.57 8.18
CA GLU A 46 2.37 5.79 7.81
C GLU A 46 2.40 5.94 6.29
N VAL A 47 1.26 5.83 5.63
CA VAL A 47 1.15 6.12 4.20
C VAL A 47 1.18 7.64 4.03
N THR A 48 2.24 8.15 3.41
CA THR A 48 2.47 9.59 3.22
C THR A 48 1.94 10.08 1.89
N GLU A 49 2.00 9.25 0.86
CA GLU A 49 1.54 9.58 -0.49
C GLU A 49 0.77 8.40 -1.09
N LEU A 50 -0.28 8.69 -1.85
CA LEU A 50 -1.01 7.71 -2.64
C LEU A 50 -1.46 8.40 -3.92
N VAL A 51 -1.04 7.88 -5.07
CA VAL A 51 -1.40 8.42 -6.37
C VAL A 51 -1.94 7.31 -7.24
N LEU A 52 -2.89 7.66 -8.10
CA LEU A 52 -3.43 6.75 -9.09
C LEU A 52 -2.75 6.99 -10.43
N VAL A 53 -2.28 5.92 -11.05
CA VAL A 53 -1.77 5.95 -12.42
C VAL A 53 -2.66 5.14 -13.33
N ASN A 54 -2.96 5.64 -14.52
CA ASN A 54 -3.77 4.96 -15.54
C ASN A 54 -2.99 3.84 -16.27
N GLU A 55 -1.99 3.24 -15.61
CA GLU A 55 -1.20 2.12 -16.10
C GLU A 55 -1.41 0.94 -15.15
N SER A 56 -1.73 -0.22 -15.71
CA SER A 56 -1.83 -1.46 -14.94
C SER A 56 -0.44 -1.99 -14.67
N ARG A 57 -0.05 -2.05 -13.40
CA ARG A 57 1.23 -2.56 -12.92
C ARG A 57 1.01 -3.76 -12.03
N GLU A 58 1.98 -4.65 -12.00
CA GLU A 58 1.92 -5.78 -11.07
C GLU A 58 2.06 -5.29 -9.62
N VAL A 59 1.53 -6.09 -8.68
CA VAL A 59 1.71 -5.83 -7.25
C VAL A 59 3.20 -5.85 -6.95
N GLU A 60 3.70 -4.76 -6.38
CA GLU A 60 5.10 -4.63 -5.98
C GLU A 60 5.18 -3.94 -4.63
N ILE A 61 6.09 -4.39 -3.77
CA ILE A 61 6.43 -3.67 -2.55
C ILE A 61 7.95 -3.64 -2.38
N ARG A 62 8.48 -2.44 -2.19
CA ARG A 62 9.90 -2.19 -1.96
C ARG A 62 10.07 -1.51 -0.61
N VAL A 63 11.01 -2.03 0.18
CA VAL A 63 11.35 -1.48 1.50
C VAL A 63 12.82 -1.10 1.48
N GLU A 64 13.09 0.20 1.58
CA GLU A 64 14.43 0.77 1.61
C GLU A 64 14.64 1.47 2.96
N GLY A 65 15.28 0.76 3.90
CA GLY A 65 15.48 1.24 5.26
C GLY A 65 14.16 1.41 6.02
N LYS A 66 13.69 2.66 6.14
CA LYS A 66 12.41 3.03 6.77
C LYS A 66 11.37 3.49 5.76
N GLU A 67 11.70 3.55 4.48
CA GLU A 67 10.80 3.97 3.42
C GLU A 67 10.17 2.74 2.75
N VAL A 68 8.90 2.85 2.43
CA VAL A 68 8.11 1.80 1.77
C VAL A 68 7.50 2.41 0.54
N THR A 69 7.72 1.79 -0.60
CA THR A 69 7.01 2.09 -1.83
C THR A 69 6.20 0.86 -2.22
N PHE A 70 4.94 1.05 -2.59
CA PHE A 70 4.07 -0.06 -2.98
C PHE A 70 3.22 0.27 -4.20
N VAL A 71 2.86 -0.77 -4.92
CA VAL A 71 2.01 -0.73 -6.10
C VAL A 71 0.85 -1.70 -5.90
N TYR A 72 -0.38 -1.22 -6.10
CA TYR A 72 -1.59 -2.03 -6.00
C TYR A 72 -2.45 -1.84 -7.25
N PRO A 73 -2.62 -2.87 -8.10
CA PRO A 73 -3.44 -2.78 -9.30
C PRO A 73 -4.93 -2.67 -8.97
N LEU A 74 -5.63 -1.83 -9.73
CA LEU A 74 -7.09 -1.72 -9.73
C LEU A 74 -7.65 -2.42 -10.97
N ARG A 75 -8.60 -3.34 -10.76
CA ARG A 75 -9.21 -4.21 -11.79
C ARG A 75 -10.42 -3.58 -12.47
N GLY A 76 -10.95 -2.47 -11.96
CA GLY A 76 -12.21 -1.91 -12.42
C GLY A 76 -13.40 -2.46 -11.65
N ASN A 77 -14.37 -1.59 -11.35
CA ASN A 77 -15.58 -1.90 -10.56
C ASN A 77 -15.33 -2.37 -9.11
N GLU A 78 -14.16 -2.09 -8.54
CA GLU A 78 -13.89 -2.33 -7.12
C GLU A 78 -14.52 -1.21 -6.28
N SER A 79 -15.20 -1.59 -5.20
CA SER A 79 -15.64 -0.65 -4.17
C SER A 79 -14.46 -0.19 -3.31
N PHE A 80 -14.68 0.83 -2.48
CA PHE A 80 -13.67 1.28 -1.51
C PHE A 80 -13.17 0.12 -0.64
N ASP A 81 -14.06 -0.72 -0.12
CA ASP A 81 -13.72 -1.83 0.76
C ASP A 81 -12.98 -2.96 0.03
N ASP A 82 -13.32 -3.20 -1.24
CA ASP A 82 -12.62 -4.17 -2.11
C ASP A 82 -11.13 -3.78 -2.32
N VAL A 83 -10.81 -2.50 -2.21
CA VAL A 83 -9.43 -2.01 -2.30
C VAL A 83 -8.79 -1.85 -0.92
N TYR A 84 -9.51 -1.26 0.03
CA TYR A 84 -8.99 -0.87 1.33
C TYR A 84 -8.50 -2.07 2.15
N TYR A 85 -9.34 -3.09 2.34
CA TYR A 85 -8.98 -4.22 3.20
C TYR A 85 -7.82 -5.07 2.64
N PRO A 86 -7.79 -5.42 1.34
CA PRO A 86 -6.64 -6.11 0.77
C PRO A 86 -5.36 -5.29 0.85
N LEU A 87 -5.45 -3.97 0.61
CA LEU A 87 -4.30 -3.09 0.67
C LEU A 87 -3.75 -2.95 2.09
N VAL A 88 -4.61 -2.77 3.11
CA VAL A 88 -4.21 -2.81 4.52
C VAL A 88 -3.54 -4.14 4.84
N ARG A 89 -4.14 -5.27 4.44
CA ARG A 89 -3.60 -6.60 4.72
C ARG A 89 -2.21 -6.79 4.09
N MET A 90 -2.05 -6.33 2.86
CA MET A 90 -0.78 -6.36 2.14
C MET A 90 0.29 -5.54 2.88
N LEU A 91 -0.05 -4.33 3.32
CA LEU A 91 0.87 -3.41 3.99
C LEU A 91 1.16 -3.79 5.44
N SER A 92 0.20 -4.39 6.15
CA SER A 92 0.43 -4.92 7.49
C SER A 92 1.40 -6.09 7.48
N ASN A 93 1.49 -6.83 6.39
CA ASN A 93 2.39 -7.98 6.24
C ASN A 93 3.86 -7.61 5.89
N LEU A 94 4.23 -6.32 5.99
CA LEU A 94 5.59 -5.80 5.70
C LEU A 94 6.60 -5.97 6.83
#